data_AF-A0A9Q7SES7-F1
#
_entry.id   AF-A0A9Q7SES7-F1
#
_cell.length_a   1.000
_cell.length_b   1.000
_cell.length_c   1.000
_cell.angle_alpha   90.00
_cell.angle_beta   90.00
_cell.angle_gamma   90.00
#
_symmetry.space_group_name_H-M   'P 1'
#
loop_
_entity.id
_entity.type
_entity.pdbx_description
1 polymer ?
#
loop_
_entity_poly.entity_id
_entity_poly.type
_entity_poly.pdbx_seq_one_letter_code
_entity_poly.pdbx_strand_id
1 'polypeptide(L)'
;MDVQTDHQIVGFGPNIMQLFNSADGKVIVTAERSDPESAWTIKADGAADTTATDRGAAIGAMVDMALEVGPATGYSTLVPHGLAEQP
;
A
#
# COMPACT_ATOMS: atom_id res chain seq x y z
N MET A 1 -5.09 -16.72 -21.05
CA MET A 1 -5.79 -15.87 -20.08
C MET A 1 -4.76 -15.60 -19.00
N ASP A 2 -3.91 -14.60 -19.23
CA ASP A 2 -2.87 -14.21 -18.28
C ASP A 2 -3.53 -13.40 -17.18
N VAL A 3 -3.62 -14.00 -16.00
CA VAL A 3 -4.04 -13.29 -14.80
C VAL A 3 -2.87 -12.39 -14.41
N GLN A 4 -2.91 -11.13 -14.83
CA GLN A 4 -1.96 -10.11 -14.41
C GLN A 4 -2.58 -9.35 -13.23
N THR A 5 -1.88 -9.31 -12.10
CA THR A 5 -2.28 -8.46 -10.98
C THR A 5 -1.96 -7.01 -11.31
N ASP A 6 -2.97 -6.14 -11.27
CA ASP A 6 -2.82 -4.72 -11.62
C ASP A 6 -1.93 -3.95 -10.64
N HIS A 7 -1.91 -4.33 -9.37
CA HIS A 7 -1.16 -3.61 -8.33
C HIS A 7 -0.44 -4.55 -7.37
N GLN A 8 0.67 -4.09 -6.82
CA GLN A 8 1.44 -4.87 -5.84
C GLN A 8 1.95 -3.98 -4.71
N ILE A 9 1.77 -4.45 -3.47
CA ILE A 9 2.43 -3.85 -2.30
C ILE A 9 3.81 -4.48 -2.14
N VAL A 10 4.82 -3.65 -1.92
CA VAL A 10 6.19 -4.07 -1.63
C VAL A 10 6.63 -3.40 -0.33
N GLY A 11 7.07 -4.21 0.64
CA GLY A 11 7.72 -3.71 1.85
C GLY A 11 9.22 -3.51 1.63
N PHE A 12 9.74 -2.35 2.02
CA PHE A 12 11.17 -2.03 2.04
C PHE A 12 11.64 -1.95 3.49
N GLY A 13 12.13 -3.08 4.01
CA GLY A 13 12.50 -3.20 5.41
C GLY A 13 11.31 -3.00 6.36
N PRO A 14 11.56 -2.62 7.62
CA PRO A 14 10.50 -2.56 8.63
C PRO A 14 9.67 -1.27 8.58
N ASN A 15 10.06 -0.24 7.85
CA ASN A 15 9.47 1.09 8.05
C ASN A 15 8.80 1.69 6.82
N ILE A 16 8.89 1.01 5.68
CA ILE A 16 8.39 1.53 4.41
C ILE A 16 7.61 0.42 3.69
N MET A 17 6.45 0.77 3.16
CA MET A 17 5.71 -0.03 2.19
C MET A 17 5.22 0.87 1.07
N GLN A 18 5.24 0.37 -0.16
CA GLN A 18 4.77 1.11 -1.32
C GLN A 18 3.86 0.24 -2.16
N LEU A 19 2.78 0.83 -2.66
CA LEU A 19 1.86 0.21 -3.60
C LEU A 19 2.21 0.69 -5.00
N PHE A 20 2.50 -0.25 -5.89
CA PHE A 20 2.89 -0.01 -7.27
C PHE A 20 1.78 -0.38 -8.25
N ASN A 21 1.68 0.39 -9.34
CA ASN A 21 0.99 -0.04 -10.55
C ASN A 21 1.89 -0.99 -11.33
N SER A 22 1.46 -2.24 -11.52
CA SER A 22 2.21 -3.26 -12.24
C SER A 22 2.38 -2.96 -13.73
N ALA A 23 1.54 -2.12 -14.33
CA ALA A 23 1.58 -1.80 -15.75
C ALA A 23 2.71 -0.83 -16.11
N ASP A 24 3.00 0.16 -15.25
CA ASP A 24 3.99 1.21 -15.52
C ASP A 24 5.07 1.37 -14.43
N GLY A 25 4.97 0.59 -13.34
CA GLY A 25 5.93 0.59 -12.24
C GLY A 25 5.87 1.83 -11.35
N LYS A 26 4.84 2.69 -11.47
CA LYS A 26 4.72 3.89 -10.64
C LYS A 26 4.19 3.57 -9.26
N VAL A 27 4.67 4.32 -8.27
CA VAL A 27 4.12 4.30 -6.91
C VAL A 27 2.80 5.08 -6.90
N ILE A 28 1.75 4.46 -6.38
CA ILE A 28 0.44 5.08 -6.19
C ILE A 28 0.28 5.53 -4.74
N VAL A 29 0.70 4.68 -3.79
CA VAL A 29 0.59 4.95 -2.35
C VAL A 29 1.90 4.62 -1.66
N THR A 30 2.33 5.50 -0.76
CA THR A 30 3.48 5.26 0.13
C THR A 30 2.99 5.22 1.57
N ALA A 31 3.37 4.17 2.29
CA ALA A 31 3.21 4.07 3.74
C ALA A 31 4.59 4.07 4.40
N GLU A 32 4.81 4.97 5.33
CA GLU A 32 6.07 5.15 6.03
C GLU A 32 5.86 5.35 7.53
N ARG A 33 6.83 4.96 8.34
CA ARG A 33 6.89 5.27 9.79
C ARG A 33 8.32 5.52 10.23
N SER A 34 8.48 6.26 11.31
CA SER A 34 9.80 6.64 11.84
C SER A 34 10.56 5.46 12.45
N ASP A 35 9.84 4.56 13.13
CA ASP A 35 10.38 3.40 13.84
C ASP A 35 9.30 2.30 13.96
N PRO A 36 9.65 1.06 14.35
CA PRO A 36 8.69 -0.05 14.40
C PRO A 36 7.51 0.11 15.36
N GLU A 37 7.60 0.98 16.36
CA GLU A 37 6.56 1.22 17.35
C GLU A 37 5.70 2.47 17.00
N SER A 38 6.16 3.28 16.05
CA SER A 38 5.43 4.43 15.52
C SER A 38 4.26 4.03 14.63
N ALA A 39 3.24 4.89 14.59
CA ALA A 39 2.14 4.78 13.65
C ALA A 39 2.64 4.95 12.20
N TRP A 40 2.01 4.21 11.29
CA TRP A 40 2.18 4.36 9.85
C TRP A 40 1.51 5.65 9.39
N THR A 41 2.17 6.38 8.50
CA THR A 41 1.62 7.50 7.74
C THR A 41 1.50 7.05 6.30
N ILE A 42 0.29 7.11 5.74
CA ILE A 42 -0.05 6.65 4.41
C ILE A 42 -0.43 7.87 3.56
N LYS A 43 0.22 8.00 2.40
CA LYS A 43 0.14 9.15 1.51
C LYS A 43 -0.05 8.70 0.07
N ALA A 44 -0.87 9.44 -0.67
CA ALA A 44 -1.04 9.28 -2.11
C ALA A 44 -1.33 10.65 -2.75
N ASP A 45 -0.89 10.81 -4.00
CA ASP A 45 -1.18 12.03 -4.76
C ASP A 45 -2.70 12.12 -5.02
N GLY A 46 -3.33 13.17 -4.50
CA GLY A 46 -4.77 13.43 -4.69
C GLY A 46 -5.69 12.90 -3.59
N ALA A 47 -5.16 12.33 -2.51
CA ALA A 47 -5.92 11.97 -1.30
C ALA A 47 -5.32 12.65 -0.05
N ALA A 48 -6.11 12.74 1.02
CA ALA A 48 -5.61 13.23 2.30
C ALA A 48 -4.81 12.15 3.02
N ASP A 49 -3.68 12.54 3.62
CA ASP A 49 -2.85 11.64 4.43
C ASP A 49 -3.67 10.96 5.54
N THR A 50 -3.45 9.67 5.74
CA THR A 50 -4.08 8.89 6.81
C THR A 50 -3.03 8.18 7.66
N THR A 51 -3.42 7.71 8.84
CA THR A 51 -2.53 7.02 9.76
C THR A 51 -3.09 5.67 10.18
N ALA A 52 -2.21 4.70 10.40
CA ALA A 52 -2.59 3.37 10.90
C ALA A 52 -1.68 2.91 12.04
N THR A 53 -2.23 2.15 12.97
CA THR A 53 -1.54 1.72 14.20
C THR A 53 -0.57 0.56 13.98
N ASP A 54 -0.82 -0.27 12.97
CA ASP A 54 -0.06 -1.47 12.68
C ASP A 54 0.02 -1.70 11.17
N ARG A 55 0.89 -2.63 10.77
CA ARG A 55 1.15 -2.89 9.36
C ARG A 55 -0.07 -3.45 8.62
N GLY A 56 -0.90 -4.27 9.27
CA GLY A 56 -2.12 -4.82 8.68
C GLY A 56 -3.14 -3.72 8.36
N ALA A 57 -3.36 -2.82 9.33
CA ALA A 57 -4.21 -1.65 9.17
C ALA A 57 -3.64 -0.69 8.11
N ALA A 58 -2.31 -0.52 8.05
CA ALA A 58 -1.66 0.28 7.02
C ALA A 58 -1.87 -0.30 5.62
N ILE A 59 -1.76 -1.63 5.44
CA ILE A 59 -2.06 -2.30 4.16
C ILE A 59 -3.51 -2.05 3.74
N GLY A 60 -4.47 -2.18 4.66
CA GLY A 60 -5.87 -1.86 4.40
C GLY A 60 -6.05 -0.42 3.94
N ALA A 61 -5.48 0.53 4.70
CA ALA A 61 -5.53 1.96 4.37
C ALA A 61 -4.87 2.29 3.02
N MET A 62 -3.79 1.59 2.65
CA MET A 62 -3.16 1.76 1.34
C MET A 62 -4.07 1.32 0.20
N VAL A 63 -4.79 0.20 0.37
CA VAL A 63 -5.74 -0.28 -0.65
C VAL A 63 -6.93 0.67 -0.76
N ASP A 64 -7.49 1.11 0.36
CA ASP A 64 -8.61 2.06 0.38
C ASP A 64 -8.24 3.39 -0.26
N MET A 65 -7.06 3.94 0.07
CA MET A 65 -6.55 5.17 -0.53
C MET A 65 -6.29 5.02 -2.02
N ALA A 66 -5.78 3.86 -2.44
CA ALA A 66 -5.55 3.59 -3.86
C ALA A 66 -6.86 3.43 -4.66
N LEU A 67 -7.93 2.94 -4.04
CA LEU A 67 -9.27 2.93 -4.62
C LEU A 67 -9.87 4.34 -4.73
N GLU A 68 -9.53 5.24 -3.81
CA GLU A 68 -9.97 6.64 -3.82
C GLU A 68 -9.33 7.43 -4.98
N VAL A 69 -8.02 7.25 -5.19
CA VAL A 69 -7.27 7.97 -6.25
C VAL A 69 -7.26 7.25 -7.61
N GLY A 70 -7.54 5.95 -7.60
CA GLY A 70 -7.47 5.06 -8.77
C GLY A 70 -8.75 5.01 -9.60
N PRO A 71 -8.70 4.37 -10.78
CA PRO A 71 -9.88 4.17 -11.62
C PRO A 71 -10.87 3.19 -10.97
N ALA A 72 -12.17 3.53 -11.00
CA ALA A 72 -13.25 2.85 -10.29
C ALA A 72 -13.58 1.40 -10.72
N THR A 73 -12.82 0.77 -11.62
CA THR A 73 -13.15 -0.56 -12.17
C THR A 73 -11.96 -1.51 -12.15
N GLY A 74 -12.11 -2.64 -11.46
CA GLY A 74 -11.16 -3.77 -11.47
C GLY A 74 -9.88 -3.44 -10.69
N TYR A 75 -9.95 -3.53 -9.37
CA TYR A 75 -8.79 -3.26 -8.52
C TYR A 75 -8.29 -4.57 -7.88
N SER A 76 -7.24 -5.14 -8.46
CA SER A 76 -6.53 -6.28 -7.88
C SER A 76 -5.22 -5.79 -7.26
N THR A 77 -5.02 -6.07 -5.97
CA THR A 77 -3.77 -5.80 -5.27
C THR A 77 -3.19 -7.08 -4.71
N LEU A 78 -1.95 -7.39 -5.08
CA LEU A 78 -1.18 -8.46 -4.47
C LEU A 78 -0.50 -7.93 -3.20
N VAL A 79 -0.82 -8.55 -2.08
CA VAL A 79 -0.16 -8.34 -0.79
C VAL A 79 0.76 -9.54 -0.54
N PRO A 80 2.09 -9.34 -0.37
CA PRO A 80 3.01 -10.42 -0.07
C PRO A 80 2.62 -11.18 1.20
N HIS A 81 2.70 -12.51 1.14
CA HIS A 81 2.40 -13.35 2.30
C HIS A 81 3.32 -13.02 3.48
N GLY A 82 2.75 -12.99 4.70
CA GLY A 82 3.46 -12.64 5.92
C GLY A 82 3.78 -11.15 6.08
N LEU A 83 3.52 -10.28 5.09
CA LEU A 83 3.82 -8.86 5.21
C LEU A 83 3.04 -8.23 6.35
N ALA A 84 1.74 -8.50 6.48
CA ALA A 84 0.91 -7.97 7.56
C ALA A 84 1.37 -8.39 8.97
N GLU A 85 2.08 -9.50 9.09
CA GLU A 85 2.56 -10.06 10.37
C GLU A 85 3.96 -9.56 10.73
N GLN A 86 4.66 -8.91 9.80
CA GLN A 86 5.95 -8.29 10.09
C GLN A 86 5.74 -7.09 11.04
N PRO A 87 6.69 -6.85 11.97
CA PRO A 87 6.60 -5.77 12.95
C PRO A 87 6.59 -4.42 12.27
#